data_AF-C6BY16-F1
#
_entry.id   AF-C6BY16-F1
#
_cell.length_a   1.000
_cell.length_b   1.000
_cell.length_c   1.000
_cell.angle_alpha   90.00
_cell.angle_beta   90.00
_cell.angle_gamma   90.00
#
_symmetry.space_group_name_H-M   'P 1'
#
loop_
_entity.id
_entity.type
_entity.pdbx_description
1 polymer ?
#
loop_
_entity_poly.entity_id
_entity_poly.type
_entity_poly.pdbx_seq_one_letter_code
_entity_poly.pdbx_strand_id
1 'polypeptide(L)' 'MSESRKPLSPVKPSGMEIIFMFPCPFCGREVPYIAPTQPAMATCDACRRNFPIVPVDEKIIRFYKTMLENGKAAVDPDFF' A
#
# COMPACT_ATOMS: atom_id res chain seq x y z
N MET A 1 6.44 38.74 -16.09
CA MET A 1 6.20 37.39 -16.64
C MET A 1 4.79 36.99 -16.22
N SER A 2 3.86 36.91 -17.16
CA SER A 2 2.49 36.46 -16.89
C SER A 2 2.51 34.96 -16.64
N GLU A 3 2.25 34.53 -15.41
CA GLU A 3 2.01 33.12 -15.11
C GLU A 3 0.78 32.66 -15.89
N SER A 4 1.01 31.93 -16.98
CA SER A 4 -0.06 31.22 -17.68
C SER A 4 -0.56 30.14 -16.72
N ARG A 5 -1.67 30.42 -16.03
CA ARG A 5 -2.42 29.45 -15.20
C ARG A 5 -3.09 28.42 -16.11
N LYS A 6 -2.30 27.62 -16.82
CA LYS A 6 -2.82 26.41 -17.47
C LYS A 6 -3.36 25.50 -16.38
N PRO A 7 -4.59 24.97 -16.52
CA PRO A 7 -5.12 24.00 -15.57
C PRO A 7 -4.15 22.82 -15.45
N LEU A 8 -3.90 22.37 -14.22
CA LEU A 8 -3.10 21.17 -13.99
C LEU A 8 -3.87 19.97 -14.53
N SER A 9 -3.24 19.22 -15.42
CA SER A 9 -3.78 17.93 -15.87
C SER A 9 -3.73 16.92 -14.72
N PRO A 10 -4.72 16.04 -14.60
CA PRO A 10 -4.68 14.93 -13.65
C PRO A 10 -3.40 14.09 -13.78
N VAL A 11 -2.84 13.67 -12.65
CA VAL A 11 -1.61 12.87 -12.59
C VAL A 11 -1.96 11.39 -12.44
N LYS A 12 -1.34 10.53 -13.27
CA LYS A 12 -1.51 9.08 -13.21
C LYS A 12 -0.65 8.46 -12.09
N PRO A 13 -1.05 7.31 -11.51
CA PRO A 13 -0.21 6.57 -10.57
C PRO A 13 1.13 6.17 -11.21
N SER A 14 2.22 6.32 -10.47
CA SER A 14 3.56 5.86 -10.88
C SER A 14 3.89 4.46 -10.37
N GLY A 15 3.13 3.95 -9.39
CA GLY A 15 3.36 2.66 -8.75
C GLY A 15 2.22 2.27 -7.81
N MET A 16 2.28 1.03 -7.32
CA MET A 16 1.30 0.48 -6.38
C MET A 16 1.97 -0.35 -5.30
N GLU A 17 1.46 -0.25 -4.09
CA GLU A 17 1.82 -1.09 -2.95
C GLU A 17 0.57 -1.73 -2.33
N ILE A 18 0.75 -2.88 -1.67
CA ILE A 18 -0.33 -3.63 -1.02
C ILE A 18 -0.14 -3.55 0.49
N ILE A 19 -1.20 -3.17 1.20
CA ILE A 19 -1.20 -3.03 2.65
C ILE A 19 -1.95 -4.20 3.28
N PHE A 20 -1.34 -4.83 4.27
CA PHE A 20 -1.94 -5.87 5.11
C PHE A 20 -2.18 -5.33 6.51
N MET A 21 -3.33 -5.68 7.09
CA MET A 21 -3.70 -5.30 8.44
C MET A 21 -3.43 -6.47 9.40
N PHE A 22 -2.58 -6.24 10.40
CA PHE A 22 -2.29 -7.23 11.43
C PHE A 22 -2.95 -6.82 12.75
N PRO A 23 -3.86 -7.63 13.32
CA PRO A 23 -4.47 -7.31 14.60
C PRO A 23 -3.43 -7.42 15.72
N CYS A 24 -3.27 -6.36 16.49
CA CYS A 24 -2.39 -6.36 17.65
C CYS A 24 -2.93 -7.34 18.71
N PRO A 25 -2.17 -8.37 19.12
CA PRO A 25 -2.65 -9.39 20.06
C PRO A 25 -2.90 -8.84 21.48
N PHE A 26 -2.50 -7.60 21.73
CA PHE A 26 -2.51 -6.98 23.04
C PHE A 26 -3.64 -5.97 23.27
N CYS A 27 -4.13 -5.34 22.22
CA CYS A 27 -5.16 -4.30 22.30
C CYS A 27 -6.18 -4.36 21.15
N GLY A 28 -6.06 -5.32 20.23
CA GLY A 28 -6.98 -5.52 19.12
C GLY A 28 -6.86 -4.53 17.95
N ARG A 29 -6.05 -3.48 18.09
CA ARG A 29 -5.80 -2.47 17.04
C ARG A 29 -5.25 -3.11 15.76
N GLU A 30 -5.84 -2.81 14.62
CA GLU A 30 -5.28 -3.19 13.31
C GLU A 30 -4.05 -2.33 12.98
N VAL A 31 -2.93 -2.98 12.69
CA VAL A 31 -1.66 -2.32 12.38
C VAL A 31 -1.32 -2.54 10.90
N PRO A 32 -1.22 -1.48 10.08
CA PRO A 32 -0.94 -1.61 8.64
C PRO A 32 0.55 -1.86 8.38
N TYR A 33 0.85 -2.80 7.48
CA TYR A 33 2.19 -3.07 6.96
C TYR A 33 2.17 -3.19 5.43
N ILE A 34 3.19 -2.63 4.77
CA ILE A 34 3.37 -2.74 3.32
C ILE A 34 3.98 -4.10 3.02
N ALA A 35 3.17 -5.00 2.45
CA ALA A 35 3.52 -6.33 1.95
C ALA A 35 4.79 -6.97 2.56
N PRO A 36 4.83 -7.29 3.87
CA PRO A 36 6.04 -7.80 4.52
C PRO A 36 6.30 -9.24 4.08
N THR A 37 7.22 -9.47 3.14
CA THR A 37 7.52 -10.81 2.58
C THR A 37 8.53 -11.62 3.39
N GLN A 38 9.04 -11.07 4.48
CA GLN A 38 9.98 -11.72 5.40
C GLN A 38 9.42 -11.68 6.83
N PRO A 39 9.78 -12.65 7.69
CA PRO A 39 9.42 -12.60 9.10
C PRO A 39 9.87 -11.28 9.74
N ALA A 40 8.96 -10.63 10.46
CA ALA A 40 9.21 -9.31 11.03
C ALA A 40 8.52 -9.14 12.39
N MET A 41 9.00 -8.17 13.16
CA MET A 41 8.34 -7.69 14.37
C MET A 41 7.52 -6.45 14.02
N ALA A 42 6.22 -6.51 14.24
CA ALA A 42 5.35 -5.35 14.15
C ALA A 42 5.39 -4.54 15.45
N THR A 43 5.24 -3.22 15.35
CA THR A 43 5.08 -2.32 16.50
C THR A 43 3.70 -1.70 16.46
N CYS A 44 2.89 -1.92 17.49
CA CYS A 44 1.55 -1.35 17.57
C CYS A 44 1.63 0.18 17.78
N ASP A 45 0.95 0.95 16.94
CA ASP A 45 0.81 2.40 17.04
C ASP A 45 0.08 2.84 18.32
N ALA A 46 -0.91 2.05 18.76
CA ALA A 46 -1.72 2.36 19.92
C ALA A 46 -1.06 1.99 21.26
N CYS A 47 -0.69 0.71 21.45
CA CYS A 47 -0.17 0.24 22.74
C CYS A 47 1.36 0.11 22.81
N ARG A 48 2.06 0.45 21.72
CA ARG A 48 3.54 0.46 21.61
C ARG A 48 4.23 -0.89 21.86
N ARG A 49 3.47 -1.98 22.00
CA ARG A 49 4.01 -3.34 22.16
C ARG A 49 4.41 -3.92 20.81
N ASN A 50 5.48 -4.70 20.83
CA ASN A 50 5.99 -5.44 19.67
C ASN A 50 5.39 -6.84 19.62
N PHE A 51 5.04 -7.32 18.43
CA PHE A 51 4.55 -8.67 18.21
C PHE A 51 5.04 -9.22 16.87
N PRO A 52 5.31 -10.54 16.74
CA PRO A 52 5.72 -11.12 15.48
C PRO A 52 4.56 -11.14 14.50
N ILE A 53 4.85 -10.91 13.22
CA ILE A 53 3.91 -11.06 12.12
C ILE A 53 4.39 -12.11 11.13
N VAL A 54 3.44 -12.80 10.50
CA VAL A 54 3.74 -13.78 9.45
C VAL A 54 4.10 -13.06 8.15
N PRO A 55 5.05 -13.60 7.36
CA PRO A 55 5.32 -13.06 6.04
C PRO A 55 4.15 -13.29 5.09
N VAL A 56 3.94 -12.36 4.16
CA VAL A 56 3.00 -12.52 3.05
C VAL A 56 3.71 -13.16 1.84
N ASP A 57 2.96 -13.86 0.99
CA ASP A 57 3.52 -14.54 -0.18
C ASP A 57 3.94 -13.54 -1.27
N GLU A 58 5.24 -13.42 -1.53
CA GLU A 58 5.83 -12.57 -2.56
C GLU A 58 5.24 -12.83 -3.97
N LYS A 59 4.92 -14.09 -4.30
CA LYS A 59 4.36 -14.45 -5.61
C LYS A 59 2.99 -13.82 -5.82
N ILE A 60 2.18 -13.79 -4.77
CA ILE A 60 0.85 -13.17 -4.78
C ILE A 60 0.98 -11.64 -4.90
N ILE A 61 1.90 -11.02 -4.18
CA ILE A 61 2.17 -9.57 -4.30
C ILE A 61 2.60 -9.23 -5.73
N ARG A 62 3.52 -10.01 -6.30
CA ARG A 62 3.96 -9.84 -7.68
C ARG A 62 2.81 -10.03 -8.66
N PHE A 63 1.96 -11.04 -8.47
CA PHE A 63 0.79 -11.27 -9.31
C PHE A 63 -0.11 -10.03 -9.39
N TYR A 64 -0.50 -9.47 -8.24
CA TYR A 64 -1.35 -8.26 -8.21
C TYR A 64 -0.67 -7.06 -8.87
N LYS A 65 0.62 -6.84 -8.56
CA LYS A 65 1.39 -5.73 -9.18
C LYS A 65 1.49 -5.91 -10.69
N THR A 66 1.70 -7.11 -11.20
CA THR A 66 1.72 -7.37 -12.64
C THR A 66 0.34 -7.18 -13.26
N MET A 67 -0.71 -7.75 -12.66
CA MET A 67 -2.09 -7.68 -13.16
C MET A 67 -2.58 -6.24 -13.35
N LEU A 68 -2.19 -5.33 -12.45
CA LEU A 68 -2.63 -3.94 -12.48
C LEU A 68 -1.61 -2.99 -13.14
N GLU A 69 -0.62 -3.51 -13.87
CA GLU A 69 0.49 -2.74 -14.43
C GLU A 69 1.10 -1.78 -13.39
N ASN A 70 1.36 -2.32 -12.20
CA ASN A 70 1.84 -1.62 -11.02
C ASN A 70 0.97 -0.40 -10.64
N GLY A 71 -0.35 -0.52 -10.77
CA GLY A 71 -1.34 0.50 -10.43
C GLY A 71 -1.79 1.40 -11.58
N LYS A 72 -1.11 1.38 -12.72
CA LYS A 72 -1.51 2.21 -13.87
C LYS A 72 -2.83 1.75 -14.48
N ALA A 73 -3.09 0.44 -14.47
CA ALA A 73 -4.35 -0.11 -14.98
C ALA A 73 -5.52 0.04 -13.98
N ALA A 74 -5.27 0.59 -12.79
CA ALA A 74 -6.31 0.87 -11.79
C ALA A 74 -6.96 2.25 -11.97
N VAL A 75 -6.54 3.04 -12.96
CA VAL A 75 -7.18 4.31 -13.27
C VAL A 75 -8.51 4.05 -13.97
N ASP A 76 -9.55 4.76 -13.53
CA ASP A 76 -10.88 4.70 -14.11
C ASP A 76 -10.84 5.00 -15.63
N PRO A 77 -11.27 4.07 -16.50
CA PRO A 77 -11.25 4.29 -17.95
C PRO A 77 -12.18 5.40 -18.40
N ASP A 78 -13.25 5.71 -17.65
CA ASP A 78 -14.21 6.76 -18.00
C ASP A 78 -13.73 8.17 -17.61
N PHE A 79 -12.59 8.27 -16.93
CA PHE A 79 -12.02 9.53 -16.49
C PHE A 79 -11.34 10.33 -17.62
N PHE A 80 -10.94 9.67 -18.71
CA PHE A 80 -10.19 10.29 -19.83
C PHE A 80 -11.02 10.46 -21.09
#